data_AF-A0A838PQX7-F1
#
_entry.id   AF-A0A838PQX7-F1
#
_cell.length_a   1.000
_cell.length_b   1.000
_cell.length_c   1.000
_cell.angle_alpha   90.00
_cell.angle_beta   90.00
_cell.angle_gamma   90.00
#
_symmetry.space_group_name_H-M   'P 1'
#
loop_
_entity.id
_entity.type
_entity.pdbx_description
1 polymer ?
#
loop_
_entity_poly.entity_id
_entity_poly.type
_entity_poly.pdbx_seq_one_letter_code
_entity_poly.pdbx_strand_id
1 'polypeptide(L)'
;VASTRFVHDSLRGNSEGLLVGLVLWAFERHQDGRRDHALYLGFAAALLRPEVWPFLGLYGLFLWLREPELRLRAAILGVLVPAFWFLPELWGSGDPLRASSRAATPNPNSPANADQPALEVILRLSDAVVAPVRASAFVGGLYAVYVFLRRREERGTLALTALGAGWLGLVAAMTAGGYSGNTRYLIVPIAVTVVVAGVGVARTLQGAMVLGRRLPGGPRLAVAAAIALGLVLSWPFAHKKGADLLEVARDVRSEERIWDDLGTVVKRAGGADAIRECRGLYTAPFLTQLVAYELRVPSIRVGIRRTIPPAAILQGRTSDVAPLLPKPTDPRFRLAGSQGSWRLLTVAPEGPGRCPAADRDAPRIKP
;
A
#
# COMPACT_ATOMS: atom_id res chain seq x y z
N VAL A 1 -6.56 13.90 -7.50
CA VAL A 1 -6.45 12.80 -8.49
C VAL A 1 -6.15 11.46 -7.80
N ALA A 2 -5.33 11.44 -6.74
CA ALA A 2 -5.15 10.25 -5.93
C ALA A 2 -6.36 9.91 -5.03
N SER A 3 -6.63 8.62 -4.86
CA SER A 3 -7.47 8.12 -3.75
C SER A 3 -6.91 8.62 -2.42
N THR A 4 -7.77 8.93 -1.46
CA THR A 4 -7.40 9.29 -0.08
C THR A 4 -6.56 8.19 0.57
N ARG A 5 -6.84 6.93 0.21
CA ARG A 5 -6.03 5.78 0.58
C ARG A 5 -4.63 5.80 -0.03
N PHE A 6 -4.43 6.27 -1.27
CA PHE A 6 -3.08 6.40 -1.84
C PHE A 6 -2.25 7.44 -1.11
N VAL A 7 -2.85 8.58 -0.78
CA VAL A 7 -2.17 9.64 -0.02
C VAL A 7 -1.82 9.12 1.38
N HIS A 8 -2.76 8.45 2.05
CA HIS A 8 -2.52 7.80 3.34
C HIS A 8 -1.41 6.76 3.29
N ASP A 9 -1.46 5.80 2.35
CA ASP A 9 -0.46 4.74 2.19
C ASP A 9 0.92 5.30 1.85
N SER A 10 0.99 6.36 1.03
CA SER A 10 2.25 7.01 0.68
C SER A 10 2.85 7.79 1.85
N LEU A 11 2.02 8.50 2.63
CA LEU A 11 2.44 9.22 3.83
C LEU A 11 2.91 8.27 4.93
N ARG A 12 2.33 7.06 5.02
CA ARG A 12 2.79 6.00 5.92
C ARG A 12 4.15 5.41 5.56
N GLY A 13 4.71 5.76 4.40
CA GLY A 13 5.95 5.18 3.91
C GLY A 13 5.79 3.75 3.41
N ASN A 14 4.58 3.36 2.99
CA ASN A 14 4.39 2.04 2.38
C ASN A 14 5.09 1.96 1.00
N SER A 15 5.42 0.74 0.57
CA SER A 15 6.19 0.45 -0.65
C SER A 15 5.50 0.85 -1.97
N GLU A 16 4.20 1.13 -1.93
CA GLU A 16 3.33 1.37 -3.08
C GLU A 16 3.77 2.59 -3.90
N GLY A 17 4.16 3.68 -3.23
CA GLY A 17 4.68 4.88 -3.90
C GLY A 17 6.02 4.61 -4.60
N LEU A 18 6.92 3.89 -3.93
CA LEU A 18 8.21 3.48 -4.50
C LEU A 18 8.01 2.57 -5.72
N LEU A 19 7.08 1.61 -5.64
CA LEU A 19 6.74 0.74 -6.76
C LEU A 19 6.24 1.52 -7.97
N VAL A 20 5.30 2.46 -7.77
CA VAL A 20 4.79 3.30 -8.87
C VAL A 20 5.94 4.09 -9.50
N GLY A 21 6.81 4.68 -8.69
CA GLY A 21 7.99 5.40 -9.16
C GLY A 21 8.90 4.51 -10.01
N LEU A 22 9.26 3.32 -9.52
CA LEU A 22 10.12 2.37 -10.24
C LEU A 22 9.49 1.91 -11.57
N VAL A 23 8.19 1.59 -11.59
CA VAL A 23 7.50 1.12 -12.80
C VAL A 23 7.41 2.22 -13.86
N LEU A 24 7.01 3.44 -13.48
CA LEU A 24 6.92 4.55 -14.41
C LEU A 24 8.30 4.99 -14.90
N TRP A 25 9.30 4.97 -14.02
CA TRP A 25 10.67 5.31 -14.40
C TRP A 25 11.28 4.24 -15.32
N ALA A 26 11.00 2.97 -15.08
CA ALA A 26 11.40 1.89 -15.99
C ALA A 26 10.79 2.09 -17.39
N PHE A 27 9.51 2.48 -17.43
CA PHE A 27 8.82 2.78 -18.68
C PHE A 27 9.44 3.98 -19.42
N GLU A 28 9.75 5.07 -18.72
CA GLU A 28 10.45 6.23 -19.28
C GLU A 28 11.82 5.85 -19.84
N ARG A 29 12.63 5.11 -19.07
CA ARG A 29 13.96 4.66 -19.51
C ARG A 29 13.90 3.74 -20.73
N HIS A 30 12.86 2.90 -20.84
CA HIS A 30 12.63 2.12 -22.05
C HIS A 30 12.40 3.02 -23.28
N GLN A 31 11.59 4.08 -23.12
CA GLN A 31 11.29 5.03 -24.19
C GLN A 31 12.53 5.83 -24.63
N ASP A 32 13.44 6.11 -23.69
CA ASP A 32 14.75 6.73 -23.96
C ASP A 32 15.77 5.77 -24.61
N GLY A 33 15.40 4.51 -24.85
CA GLY A 33 16.31 3.47 -25.36
C GLY A 33 17.28 2.92 -24.32
N ARG A 34 17.22 3.36 -23.06
CA ARG A 34 18.03 2.88 -21.92
C ARG A 34 17.43 1.59 -21.34
N ARG A 35 17.44 0.53 -22.15
CA ARG A 35 16.78 -0.75 -21.87
C ARG A 35 17.37 -1.50 -20.66
N ASP A 36 18.65 -1.30 -20.40
CA ASP A 36 19.36 -1.81 -19.21
C ASP A 36 18.85 -1.15 -17.93
N HIS A 37 18.68 0.19 -17.93
CA HIS A 37 18.10 0.90 -16.78
C HIS A 37 16.66 0.43 -16.53
N ALA A 38 15.85 0.27 -17.58
CA ALA A 38 14.50 -0.26 -17.46
C ALA A 38 14.47 -1.68 -16.87
N LEU A 39 15.44 -2.53 -17.23
CA LEU A 39 15.60 -3.86 -16.65
C LEU A 39 15.93 -3.80 -15.15
N TYR A 40 16.87 -2.96 -14.73
CA TYR A 40 17.24 -2.83 -13.31
C TYR A 40 16.12 -2.24 -12.46
N LEU A 41 15.39 -1.24 -12.99
CA LEU A 41 14.22 -0.67 -12.32
C LEU A 41 13.08 -1.68 -12.23
N GLY A 42 12.86 -2.47 -13.28
CA GLY A 42 11.91 -3.58 -13.27
C GLY A 42 12.28 -4.66 -12.25
N PHE A 43 13.56 -4.99 -12.12
CA PHE A 43 14.08 -5.89 -11.08
C PHE A 43 13.79 -5.35 -9.68
N ALA A 44 14.11 -4.08 -9.41
CA ALA A 44 13.81 -3.45 -8.12
C ALA A 44 12.30 -3.47 -7.81
N ALA A 45 11.46 -3.21 -8.81
CA ALA A 45 10.01 -3.31 -8.66
C ALA A 45 9.55 -4.76 -8.36
N ALA A 46 10.16 -5.76 -8.98
CA ALA A 46 9.88 -7.18 -8.75
C ALA A 46 10.31 -7.69 -7.38
N LEU A 47 11.28 -7.04 -6.73
CA LEU A 47 11.63 -7.30 -5.33
C LEU A 47 10.59 -6.72 -4.35
N LEU A 48 9.92 -5.62 -4.72
CA LEU A 48 8.84 -5.09 -3.91
C LEU A 48 7.60 -5.97 -4.01
N ARG A 49 7.26 -6.43 -5.22
CA ARG A 49 5.96 -7.08 -5.49
C ARG A 49 6.02 -8.17 -6.58
N PRO A 50 5.40 -9.34 -6.36
CA PRO A 50 5.41 -10.43 -7.33
C PRO A 50 4.52 -10.18 -8.56
N GLU A 51 3.57 -9.24 -8.49
CA GLU A 51 2.72 -8.89 -9.62
C GLU A 51 3.51 -8.26 -10.78
N VAL A 52 4.73 -7.79 -10.53
CA VAL A 52 5.65 -7.29 -11.57
C VAL A 52 6.21 -8.44 -12.41
N TRP A 53 6.30 -9.66 -11.85
CA TRP A 53 7.06 -10.76 -12.46
C TRP A 53 6.59 -11.14 -13.86
N PRO A 54 5.28 -11.27 -14.16
CA PRO A 54 4.85 -11.58 -15.52
C PRO A 54 5.29 -10.51 -16.52
N PHE A 55 5.23 -9.23 -16.15
CA PHE A 55 5.64 -8.12 -17.00
C PHE A 55 7.16 -8.07 -17.18
N LEU A 56 7.92 -8.26 -16.10
CA LEU A 56 9.39 -8.33 -16.16
C LEU A 56 9.86 -9.55 -16.96
N GLY A 57 9.19 -10.69 -16.84
CA GLY A 57 9.47 -11.89 -17.62
C GLY A 57 9.24 -11.67 -19.12
N LEU A 58 8.09 -11.08 -19.50
CA LEU A 58 7.82 -10.71 -20.88
C LEU A 58 8.82 -9.67 -21.41
N TYR A 59 9.19 -8.69 -20.59
CA TYR A 59 10.19 -7.69 -20.95
C TYR A 59 11.59 -8.30 -21.09
N GLY A 60 11.97 -9.20 -20.19
CA GLY A 60 13.21 -9.96 -20.24
C GLY A 60 13.29 -10.83 -21.49
N LEU A 61 12.20 -11.50 -21.87
CA LEU A 61 12.11 -12.25 -23.13
C LEU A 61 12.25 -11.33 -24.34
N PHE A 62 11.59 -10.17 -24.33
CA PHE A 62 11.76 -9.16 -25.38
C PHE A 62 13.23 -8.72 -25.51
N LEU A 63 13.92 -8.43 -24.40
CA LEU A 63 15.34 -8.08 -24.40
C LEU A 63 16.20 -9.26 -24.85
N TRP A 64 15.86 -10.48 -24.47
CA TRP A 64 16.59 -11.67 -24.90
C TRP A 64 16.62 -11.81 -26.43
N LEU A 65 15.51 -11.48 -27.07
CA LEU A 65 15.36 -11.55 -28.53
C LEU A 65 16.01 -10.35 -29.25
N ARG A 66 16.03 -9.16 -28.65
CA ARG A 66 16.45 -7.92 -29.31
C ARG A 66 17.84 -7.41 -28.94
N GLU A 67 18.33 -7.75 -27.75
CA GLU A 67 19.54 -7.17 -27.13
C GLU A 67 20.44 -8.28 -26.57
N PRO A 68 21.30 -8.91 -27.41
CA PRO A 68 22.18 -10.00 -26.99
C PRO A 68 23.07 -9.64 -25.78
N GLU A 69 23.51 -8.38 -25.69
CA GLU A 69 24.36 -7.87 -24.62
C GLU A 69 23.68 -7.89 -23.23
N LEU A 70 22.35 -7.86 -23.18
CA LEU A 70 21.59 -7.85 -21.93
C LEU A 70 21.13 -9.24 -21.49
N ARG A 71 21.35 -10.29 -22.29
CA ARG A 71 20.88 -11.66 -21.99
C ARG A 71 21.39 -12.18 -20.65
N LEU A 72 22.70 -12.07 -20.42
CA LEU A 72 23.31 -12.52 -19.18
C LEU A 72 22.74 -11.77 -17.97
N ARG A 73 22.57 -10.45 -18.09
CA ARG A 73 21.98 -9.61 -17.03
C ARG A 73 20.53 -10.01 -16.77
N ALA A 74 19.73 -10.19 -17.81
CA ALA A 74 18.34 -10.63 -17.69
C ALA A 74 18.22 -12.02 -17.03
N ALA A 75 19.10 -12.97 -17.38
CA ALA A 75 19.14 -14.29 -16.76
C ALA A 75 19.52 -14.22 -15.28
N ILE A 76 20.60 -13.49 -14.94
CA ILE A 76 21.03 -13.33 -13.55
C ILE A 76 19.91 -12.72 -12.72
N LEU A 77 19.33 -11.61 -13.18
CA LEU A 77 18.23 -10.96 -12.45
C LEU A 77 17.00 -11.86 -12.37
N GLY A 78 16.69 -12.61 -13.43
CA GLY A 78 15.59 -13.58 -13.45
C GLY A 78 15.75 -14.71 -12.42
N VAL A 79 16.98 -15.08 -12.06
CA VAL A 79 17.28 -16.02 -10.98
C VAL A 79 17.28 -15.34 -9.61
N LEU A 80 17.82 -14.12 -9.51
CA LEU A 80 17.93 -13.39 -8.24
C LEU A 80 16.56 -12.98 -7.68
N VAL A 81 15.58 -12.63 -8.52
CA VAL A 81 14.22 -12.28 -8.07
C VAL A 81 13.60 -13.41 -7.23
N PRO A 82 13.40 -14.64 -7.75
CA PRO A 82 12.84 -15.72 -6.95
C PRO A 82 13.76 -16.12 -5.79
N ALA A 83 15.09 -16.08 -5.95
CA ALA A 83 16.02 -16.39 -4.86
C ALA A 83 15.82 -15.46 -3.65
N PHE A 84 15.67 -14.14 -3.87
CA PHE A 84 15.45 -13.19 -2.79
C PHE A 84 14.05 -13.25 -2.17
N TRP A 85 13.07 -13.82 -2.86
CA TRP A 85 11.74 -14.06 -2.30
C TRP A 85 11.65 -15.36 -1.50
N PHE A 86 12.22 -16.45 -2.03
CA PHE A 86 12.02 -17.79 -1.46
C PHE A 86 13.09 -18.19 -0.45
N LEU A 87 14.35 -17.79 -0.61
CA LEU A 87 15.43 -18.22 0.30
C LEU A 87 15.27 -17.65 1.72
N PRO A 88 15.00 -16.34 1.91
CA PRO A 88 14.80 -15.80 3.26
C PRO A 88 13.60 -16.44 3.96
N GLU A 89 12.53 -16.71 3.22
CA GLU A 89 11.33 -17.35 3.75
C GLU A 89 11.60 -18.81 4.15
N LEU A 90 12.34 -19.55 3.32
CA LEU A 90 12.79 -20.91 3.62
C LEU A 90 13.68 -20.97 4.87
N TRP A 91 14.67 -20.07 4.98
CA TRP A 91 15.55 -20.04 6.16
C TRP A 91 14.83 -19.61 7.43
N GLY A 92 13.92 -18.66 7.34
CA GLY A 92 13.19 -18.13 8.50
C GLY A 92 12.04 -19.00 8.99
N SER A 93 11.40 -19.77 8.09
CA SER A 93 10.16 -20.49 8.42
C SER A 93 10.15 -21.98 8.07
N GLY A 94 11.12 -22.47 7.29
CA GLY A 94 11.16 -23.84 6.80
C GLY A 94 10.20 -24.13 5.62
N ASP A 95 9.36 -23.17 5.22
CA ASP A 95 8.42 -23.29 4.10
C ASP A 95 8.59 -22.11 3.14
N PRO A 96 9.08 -22.31 1.90
CA PRO A 96 9.33 -21.22 0.96
C PRO A 96 8.04 -20.54 0.48
N LEU A 97 6.88 -21.18 0.63
CA LEU A 97 5.58 -20.68 0.17
C LEU A 97 4.70 -20.18 1.31
N ARG A 98 5.18 -20.14 2.55
CA ARG A 98 4.39 -19.71 3.71
C ARG A 98 3.80 -18.32 3.51
N ALA A 99 4.57 -17.36 2.98
CA ALA A 99 4.07 -16.02 2.66
C ALA A 99 2.90 -16.04 1.66
N SER A 100 2.96 -16.92 0.65
CA SER A 100 1.87 -17.12 -0.32
C SER A 100 0.63 -17.74 0.34
N SER A 101 0.81 -18.78 1.15
CA SER A 101 -0.27 -19.41 1.92
C SER A 101 -0.96 -18.41 2.85
N ARG A 102 -0.21 -17.50 3.47
CA ARG A 102 -0.78 -16.39 4.26
C ARG A 102 -1.51 -15.36 3.39
N ALA A 103 -1.00 -15.04 2.20
CA ALA A 103 -1.65 -14.12 1.28
C ALA A 103 -2.98 -14.65 0.71
N ALA A 104 -3.12 -15.97 0.63
CA ALA A 104 -4.35 -16.69 0.25
C ALA A 104 -5.32 -16.92 1.43
N THR A 105 -5.04 -16.36 2.61
CA THR A 105 -5.99 -16.31 3.75
C THR A 105 -6.59 -14.91 3.87
N PRO A 106 -7.59 -14.55 3.04
CA PRO A 106 -8.17 -13.21 3.02
C PRO A 106 -8.84 -12.84 4.35
N ASN A 107 -8.79 -11.55 4.68
CA ASN A 107 -9.64 -11.01 5.74
C ASN A 107 -11.12 -11.09 5.32
N PRO A 108 -12.07 -11.20 6.28
CA PRO A 108 -13.50 -11.34 5.98
C PRO A 108 -14.05 -10.30 4.99
N ASN A 109 -13.58 -9.05 5.06
CA ASN A 109 -14.06 -7.95 4.21
C ASN A 109 -13.24 -7.74 2.92
N SER A 110 -12.42 -8.71 2.51
CA SER A 110 -11.62 -8.57 1.30
C SER A 110 -12.42 -8.89 0.02
N PRO A 111 -12.05 -8.31 -1.14
CA PRO A 111 -12.64 -8.64 -2.44
C PRO A 111 -12.72 -10.14 -2.78
N ALA A 112 -11.82 -10.97 -2.23
CA ALA A 112 -11.84 -12.42 -2.42
C ALA A 112 -13.13 -13.09 -1.93
N ASN A 113 -13.85 -12.48 -0.97
CA ASN A 113 -15.06 -13.03 -0.37
C ASN A 113 -16.34 -12.43 -0.97
N ALA A 114 -16.24 -11.61 -2.01
CA ALA A 114 -17.41 -11.08 -2.72
C ALA A 114 -18.03 -12.14 -3.63
N ASP A 115 -19.32 -11.99 -3.99
CA ASP A 115 -20.01 -12.90 -4.91
C ASP A 115 -19.31 -13.01 -6.27
N GLN A 116 -18.71 -11.90 -6.72
CA GLN A 116 -17.94 -11.83 -7.97
C GLN A 116 -16.56 -11.19 -7.70
N PRO A 117 -15.56 -11.96 -7.24
CA PRO A 117 -14.28 -11.40 -6.78
C PRO A 117 -13.54 -10.57 -7.84
N ALA A 118 -13.53 -11.04 -9.09
CA ALA A 118 -12.88 -10.33 -10.19
C ALA A 118 -13.57 -9.00 -10.52
N LEU A 119 -14.91 -8.97 -10.51
CA LEU A 119 -15.67 -7.74 -10.75
C LEU A 119 -15.45 -6.74 -9.60
N GLU A 120 -15.45 -7.23 -8.37
CA GLU A 120 -15.21 -6.40 -7.18
C GLU A 120 -13.87 -5.66 -7.29
N VAL A 121 -12.80 -6.30 -7.78
CA VAL A 121 -11.51 -5.63 -8.03
C VAL A 121 -11.64 -4.46 -9.02
N ILE A 122 -12.42 -4.63 -10.09
CA ILE A 122 -12.67 -3.57 -11.10
C ILE A 122 -13.48 -2.42 -10.48
N LEU A 123 -14.47 -2.73 -9.66
CA LEU A 123 -15.26 -1.74 -8.92
C LEU A 123 -14.37 -0.97 -7.94
N ARG A 124 -13.45 -1.65 -7.23
CA ARG A 124 -12.47 -1.00 -6.34
C ARG A 124 -11.52 -0.05 -7.07
N LEU A 125 -11.10 -0.38 -8.29
CA LEU A 125 -10.34 0.55 -9.14
C LEU A 125 -11.21 1.77 -9.49
N SER A 126 -12.46 1.53 -9.86
CA SER A 126 -13.42 2.57 -10.22
C SER A 126 -13.71 3.55 -9.08
N ASP A 127 -13.76 3.05 -7.84
CA ASP A 127 -13.94 3.88 -6.64
C ASP A 127 -12.66 4.63 -6.26
N ALA A 128 -11.50 4.06 -6.56
CA ALA A 128 -10.21 4.68 -6.28
C ALA A 128 -9.93 5.89 -7.20
N VAL A 129 -10.52 5.92 -8.41
CA VAL A 129 -10.29 6.96 -9.41
C VAL A 129 -11.57 7.74 -9.69
N VAL A 130 -11.55 9.05 -9.42
CA VAL A 130 -12.73 9.92 -9.64
C VAL A 130 -13.20 9.90 -11.10
N ALA A 131 -14.51 10.04 -11.31
CA ALA A 131 -15.13 9.89 -12.64
C ALA A 131 -14.49 10.77 -13.75
N PRO A 132 -14.15 12.06 -13.53
CA PRO A 132 -13.51 12.87 -14.56
C PRO A 132 -12.16 12.33 -15.03
N VAL A 133 -11.39 11.74 -14.11
CA VAL A 133 -10.08 11.14 -14.43
C VAL A 133 -10.28 9.85 -15.22
N ARG A 134 -11.27 9.01 -14.85
CA ARG A 134 -11.62 7.80 -15.62
C ARG A 134 -12.08 8.14 -17.04
N ALA A 135 -12.95 9.15 -17.18
CA ALA A 135 -13.42 9.61 -18.48
C ALA A 135 -12.26 10.12 -19.35
N SER A 136 -11.35 10.91 -18.76
CA SER A 136 -10.16 11.40 -19.47
C SER A 136 -9.21 10.25 -19.86
N ALA A 137 -9.00 9.26 -18.98
CA ALA A 137 -8.19 8.09 -19.29
C ALA A 137 -8.80 7.28 -20.44
N PHE A 138 -10.12 7.13 -20.45
CA PHE A 138 -10.84 6.47 -21.54
C PHE A 138 -10.62 7.19 -22.88
N VAL A 139 -10.73 8.52 -22.90
CA VAL A 139 -10.42 9.33 -24.10
C VAL A 139 -8.97 9.14 -24.53
N GLY A 140 -8.01 9.19 -23.61
CA GLY A 140 -6.59 9.00 -23.90
C GLY A 140 -6.28 7.61 -24.48
N GLY A 141 -6.85 6.56 -23.88
CA GLY A 141 -6.70 5.18 -24.35
C GLY A 141 -7.34 4.95 -25.73
N LEU A 142 -8.57 5.40 -25.95
CA LEU A 142 -9.24 5.30 -27.25
C LEU A 142 -8.49 6.05 -28.33
N TYR A 143 -7.99 7.25 -28.02
CA TYR A 143 -7.17 8.03 -28.93
C TYR A 143 -5.90 7.27 -29.33
N ALA A 144 -5.19 6.70 -28.34
CA ALA A 144 -3.98 5.92 -28.60
C ALA A 144 -4.26 4.70 -29.49
N VAL A 145 -5.35 3.97 -29.24
CA VAL A 145 -5.79 2.86 -30.09
C VAL A 145 -6.11 3.34 -31.51
N TYR A 146 -6.91 4.39 -31.66
CA TYR A 146 -7.30 4.94 -32.96
C TYR A 146 -6.08 5.35 -33.79
N VAL A 147 -5.16 6.12 -33.20
CA VAL A 147 -3.95 6.59 -33.87
C VAL A 147 -2.99 5.44 -34.18
N PHE A 148 -2.86 4.47 -33.27
CA PHE A 148 -2.05 3.28 -33.54
C PHE A 148 -2.61 2.48 -34.72
N LEU A 149 -3.93 2.25 -34.78
CA LEU A 149 -4.55 1.51 -35.88
C LEU A 149 -4.43 2.24 -37.22
N ARG A 150 -4.48 3.58 -37.23
CA ARG A 150 -4.42 4.39 -38.45
C ARG A 150 -3.00 4.72 -38.92
N ARG A 151 -2.08 4.98 -38.00
CA ARG A 151 -0.75 5.55 -38.28
C ARG A 151 0.41 4.77 -37.66
N ARG A 152 0.13 3.77 -36.82
CA ARG A 152 1.13 2.99 -36.06
C ARG A 152 1.99 3.83 -35.10
N GLU A 153 1.50 5.01 -34.74
CA GLU A 153 2.04 5.95 -33.76
C GLU A 153 1.48 5.64 -32.34
N GLU A 154 1.85 6.41 -31.31
CA GLU A 154 1.32 6.28 -29.93
C GLU A 154 1.59 4.94 -29.23
N ARG A 155 2.61 4.20 -29.66
CA ARG A 155 2.99 2.91 -29.08
C ARG A 155 3.24 2.99 -27.58
N GLY A 156 3.81 4.11 -27.10
CA GLY A 156 4.05 4.35 -25.68
C GLY A 156 2.75 4.39 -24.87
N THR A 157 1.83 5.28 -25.24
CA THR A 157 0.52 5.40 -24.56
C THR A 157 -0.25 4.07 -24.59
N LEU A 158 -0.21 3.35 -25.72
CA LEU A 158 -0.86 2.05 -25.84
C LEU A 158 -0.20 0.98 -24.96
N ALA A 159 1.13 0.91 -24.93
CA ALA A 159 1.86 -0.03 -24.09
C ALA A 159 1.63 0.24 -22.59
N LEU A 160 1.61 1.52 -22.18
CA LEU A 160 1.30 1.89 -20.81
C LEU A 160 -0.14 1.54 -20.44
N THR A 161 -1.10 1.78 -21.34
CA THR A 161 -2.50 1.38 -21.15
C THR A 161 -2.64 -0.15 -21.03
N ALA A 162 -1.94 -0.89 -21.88
CA ALA A 162 -1.91 -2.36 -21.84
C ALA A 162 -1.26 -2.88 -20.55
N LEU A 163 -0.20 -2.23 -20.05
CA LEU A 163 0.41 -2.54 -18.75
C LEU A 163 -0.60 -2.39 -17.61
N GLY A 164 -1.31 -1.25 -17.55
CA GLY A 164 -2.32 -1.01 -16.52
C GLY A 164 -3.49 -2.00 -16.58
N ALA A 165 -4.00 -2.28 -17.78
CA ALA A 165 -5.09 -3.23 -18.00
C ALA A 165 -4.66 -4.68 -17.70
N GLY A 166 -3.47 -5.08 -18.14
CA GLY A 166 -2.89 -6.39 -17.86
C GLY A 166 -2.67 -6.60 -16.37
N TRP A 167 -2.20 -5.58 -15.66
CA TRP A 167 -2.00 -5.64 -14.21
C TRP A 167 -3.33 -5.75 -13.46
N LEU A 168 -4.35 -4.98 -13.86
CA LEU A 168 -5.70 -5.11 -13.32
C LEU A 168 -6.24 -6.53 -13.53
N GLY A 169 -6.10 -7.07 -14.74
CA GLY A 169 -6.51 -8.44 -15.07
C GLY A 169 -5.78 -9.49 -14.25
N LEU A 170 -4.47 -9.32 -14.03
CA LEU A 170 -3.67 -10.19 -13.17
C LEU A 170 -4.19 -10.19 -11.73
N VAL A 171 -4.41 -9.02 -11.14
CA VAL A 171 -4.94 -8.91 -9.76
C VAL A 171 -6.35 -9.49 -9.69
N ALA A 172 -7.21 -9.25 -10.67
CA ALA A 172 -8.55 -9.82 -10.73
C ALA A 172 -8.51 -11.36 -10.79
N ALA A 173 -7.63 -11.93 -11.60
CA ALA A 173 -7.43 -13.38 -11.71
C ALA A 173 -6.90 -13.98 -10.40
N MET A 174 -5.89 -13.37 -9.77
CA MET A 174 -5.40 -13.79 -8.46
C MET A 174 -6.48 -13.71 -7.39
N THR A 175 -7.32 -12.68 -7.44
CA THR A 175 -8.41 -12.50 -6.47
C THR A 175 -9.48 -13.57 -6.62
N ALA A 176 -9.86 -13.90 -7.85
CA ALA A 176 -10.72 -15.05 -8.13
C ALA A 176 -10.09 -16.38 -7.68
N GLY A 177 -8.75 -16.46 -7.66
CA GLY A 177 -7.99 -17.59 -7.12
C GLY A 177 -7.81 -17.61 -5.59
N GLY A 178 -8.48 -16.73 -4.84
CA GLY A 178 -8.48 -16.72 -3.37
C GLY A 178 -7.50 -15.75 -2.70
N TYR A 179 -6.75 -14.96 -3.48
CA TYR A 179 -5.92 -13.88 -2.92
C TYR A 179 -6.77 -12.65 -2.58
N SER A 180 -6.38 -11.87 -1.56
CA SER A 180 -7.24 -10.80 -1.01
C SER A 180 -7.78 -9.75 -1.99
N GLY A 181 -7.06 -9.40 -3.06
CA GLY A 181 -7.52 -8.40 -4.04
C GLY A 181 -7.65 -6.96 -3.54
N ASN A 182 -7.06 -6.62 -2.39
CA ASN A 182 -7.24 -5.29 -1.77
C ASN A 182 -6.82 -4.12 -2.70
N THR A 183 -7.36 -2.92 -2.46
CA THR A 183 -7.06 -1.73 -3.30
C THR A 183 -5.56 -1.41 -3.41
N ARG A 184 -4.74 -1.73 -2.40
CA ARG A 184 -3.28 -1.54 -2.46
C ARG A 184 -2.61 -2.27 -3.62
N TYR A 185 -3.19 -3.39 -4.05
CA TYR A 185 -2.70 -4.20 -5.17
C TYR A 185 -2.88 -3.49 -6.52
N LEU A 186 -3.77 -2.49 -6.56
CA LEU A 186 -4.19 -1.74 -7.74
C LEU A 186 -3.43 -0.43 -7.93
N ILE A 187 -2.39 -0.17 -7.14
CA ILE A 187 -1.74 1.14 -7.17
C ILE A 187 -1.06 1.47 -8.50
N VAL A 188 -0.46 0.48 -9.15
CA VAL A 188 0.13 0.64 -10.49
C VAL A 188 -0.96 0.91 -11.53
N PRO A 189 -2.05 0.13 -11.63
CA PRO A 189 -3.20 0.47 -12.48
C PRO A 189 -3.78 1.87 -12.23
N ILE A 190 -3.89 2.29 -10.97
CA ILE A 190 -4.36 3.64 -10.61
C ILE A 190 -3.41 4.70 -11.18
N ALA A 191 -2.11 4.57 -10.93
CA ALA A 191 -1.11 5.52 -11.43
C ALA A 191 -1.08 5.59 -12.95
N VAL A 192 -1.12 4.43 -13.63
CA VAL A 192 -1.24 4.35 -15.10
C VAL A 192 -2.49 5.07 -15.59
N THR A 193 -3.65 4.84 -14.96
CA THR A 193 -4.91 5.51 -15.31
C THR A 193 -4.78 7.03 -15.21
N VAL A 194 -4.09 7.52 -14.18
CA VAL A 194 -3.83 8.96 -14.00
C VAL A 194 -2.94 9.52 -15.10
N VAL A 195 -1.86 8.82 -15.49
CA VAL A 195 -0.97 9.25 -16.57
C VAL A 195 -1.72 9.27 -17.91
N VAL A 196 -2.47 8.22 -18.22
CA VAL A 196 -3.27 8.14 -19.45
C VAL A 196 -4.39 9.19 -19.46
N ALA A 197 -4.97 9.51 -18.30
CA ALA A 197 -5.90 10.63 -18.18
C ALA A 197 -5.27 11.97 -18.58
N GLY A 198 -4.01 12.21 -18.20
CA GLY A 198 -3.26 13.40 -18.63
C GLY A 198 -3.14 13.48 -20.16
N VAL A 199 -2.87 12.35 -20.82
CA VAL A 199 -2.88 12.26 -22.28
C VAL A 199 -4.26 12.61 -22.84
N GLY A 200 -5.33 12.04 -22.26
CA GLY A 200 -6.71 12.34 -22.67
C GLY A 200 -7.05 13.83 -22.58
N VAL A 201 -6.71 14.50 -21.47
CA VAL A 201 -6.90 15.95 -21.30
C VAL A 201 -6.15 16.71 -22.40
N ALA A 202 -4.89 16.38 -22.65
CA ALA A 202 -4.11 17.04 -23.70
C ALA A 202 -4.76 16.88 -25.09
N ARG A 203 -5.30 15.70 -25.41
CA ARG A 203 -6.00 15.47 -26.68
C ARG A 203 -7.33 16.21 -26.78
N THR A 204 -8.09 16.26 -25.69
CA THR A 204 -9.34 17.03 -25.64
C THR A 204 -9.06 18.51 -25.90
N LEU A 205 -8.02 19.07 -25.29
CA LEU A 205 -7.62 20.47 -25.51
C LEU A 205 -7.12 20.71 -26.94
N GLN A 206 -6.33 19.79 -27.51
CA GLN A 206 -5.92 19.86 -28.92
C GLN A 206 -7.13 19.81 -29.87
N GLY A 207 -8.10 18.94 -29.60
CA GLY A 207 -9.36 18.89 -30.34
C GLY A 207 -10.15 20.20 -30.25
N ALA A 208 -10.23 20.80 -29.07
CA ALA A 208 -10.85 22.11 -28.86
C ALA A 208 -10.14 23.22 -29.64
N MET A 209 -8.79 23.20 -29.70
CA MET A 209 -8.02 24.16 -30.52
C MET A 209 -8.36 24.03 -32.01
N VAL A 210 -8.43 22.80 -32.54
CA VAL A 210 -8.75 22.55 -33.95
C VAL A 210 -10.18 23.00 -34.27
N LEU A 211 -11.14 22.69 -33.39
CA LEU A 211 -12.53 23.12 -33.55
C LEU A 211 -12.67 24.64 -33.45
N GLY A 212 -11.96 25.27 -32.50
CA GLY A 212 -11.97 26.71 -32.29
C GLY A 212 -11.43 27.53 -33.45
N ARG A 213 -10.61 26.96 -34.35
CA ARG A 213 -10.25 27.60 -35.63
C ARG A 213 -11.44 27.84 -36.54
N ARG A 214 -12.56 27.12 -36.34
CA ARG A 214 -13.81 27.26 -37.11
C ARG A 214 -14.85 28.11 -36.39
N LEU A 215 -14.59 28.54 -35.16
CA LEU A 215 -15.53 29.30 -34.34
C LEU A 215 -15.17 30.80 -34.33
N PRO A 216 -16.17 31.70 -34.23
CA PRO A 216 -15.95 33.15 -34.30
C PRO A 216 -15.08 33.70 -33.15
N GLY A 217 -14.98 33.01 -32.01
CA GLY A 217 -14.12 33.39 -30.88
C GLY A 217 -12.67 32.89 -30.95
N GLY A 218 -12.31 32.15 -32.00
CA GLY A 218 -10.96 31.63 -32.21
C GLY A 218 -10.55 30.47 -31.27
N PRO A 219 -9.35 29.90 -31.47
CA PRO A 219 -8.88 28.71 -30.75
C PRO A 219 -8.66 28.96 -29.25
N ARG A 220 -8.30 30.19 -28.86
CA ARG A 220 -8.06 30.53 -27.44
C ARG A 220 -9.34 30.47 -26.61
N LEU A 221 -10.45 30.99 -27.14
CA LEU A 221 -11.75 30.95 -26.46
C LEU A 221 -12.25 29.51 -26.31
N ALA A 222 -12.10 28.67 -27.35
CA ALA A 222 -12.50 27.26 -27.29
C ALA A 222 -11.72 26.47 -26.23
N VAL A 223 -10.41 26.71 -26.13
CA VAL A 223 -9.58 26.11 -25.07
C VAL A 223 -9.99 26.60 -23.69
N ALA A 224 -10.18 27.92 -23.52
CA ALA A 224 -10.61 28.49 -22.25
C ALA A 224 -11.97 27.92 -21.80
N ALA A 225 -12.92 27.79 -22.73
CA ALA A 225 -14.22 27.18 -22.46
C ALA A 225 -14.11 25.70 -22.08
N ALA A 226 -13.24 24.93 -22.76
CA ALA A 226 -13.00 23.53 -22.43
C ALA A 226 -12.36 23.37 -21.04
N ILE A 227 -11.41 24.23 -20.67
CA ILE A 227 -10.81 24.26 -19.34
C ILE A 227 -11.87 24.61 -18.28
N ALA A 228 -12.64 25.67 -18.51
CA ALA A 228 -13.70 26.10 -17.59
C ALA A 228 -14.74 24.98 -17.38
N LEU A 229 -15.18 24.34 -18.46
CA LEU A 229 -16.09 23.19 -18.38
C LEU A 229 -15.46 22.03 -17.62
N GLY A 230 -14.19 21.71 -17.90
CA GLY A 230 -13.45 20.67 -17.18
C GLY A 230 -13.35 20.93 -15.68
N LEU A 231 -13.11 22.18 -15.27
CA LEU A 231 -13.08 22.60 -13.88
C LEU A 231 -14.46 22.49 -13.21
N VAL A 232 -15.52 22.97 -13.88
CA VAL A 232 -16.90 22.88 -13.38
C VAL A 232 -17.32 21.42 -13.19
N LEU A 233 -17.08 20.55 -14.17
CA LEU A 233 -17.42 19.13 -14.09
C LEU A 233 -16.60 18.39 -13.02
N SER A 234 -15.36 18.83 -12.76
CA SER A 234 -14.48 18.22 -11.76
C SER A 234 -14.73 18.75 -10.34
N TRP A 235 -15.40 19.90 -10.19
CA TRP A 235 -15.55 20.59 -8.92
C TRP A 235 -16.20 19.75 -7.81
N PRO A 236 -17.34 19.06 -8.01
CA PRO A 236 -17.96 18.27 -6.93
C PRO A 236 -17.03 17.16 -6.41
N PHE A 237 -16.24 16.57 -7.29
CA PHE A 237 -15.28 15.52 -6.95
C PHE A 237 -14.07 16.09 -6.22
N ALA A 238 -13.54 17.22 -6.67
CA ALA A 238 -12.42 17.91 -6.04
C ALA A 238 -12.80 18.39 -4.63
N HIS A 239 -14.00 18.97 -4.47
CA HIS A 239 -14.51 19.44 -3.19
C HIS A 239 -14.66 18.29 -2.18
N LYS A 240 -15.34 17.20 -2.57
CA LYS A 240 -15.48 16.02 -1.72
C LYS A 240 -14.12 15.46 -1.31
N LYS A 241 -13.18 15.33 -2.26
CA LYS A 241 -11.84 14.83 -1.96
C LYS A 241 -11.02 15.77 -1.08
N GLY A 242 -11.20 17.08 -1.18
CA GLY A 242 -10.56 18.05 -0.30
C GLY A 242 -10.95 17.84 1.17
N ALA A 243 -12.24 17.58 1.43
CA ALA A 243 -12.72 17.25 2.77
C ALA A 243 -12.12 15.93 3.29
N ASP A 244 -12.12 14.89 2.46
CA ASP A 244 -11.53 13.59 2.81
C ASP A 244 -10.01 13.69 3.12
N LEU A 245 -9.27 14.57 2.43
CA LEU A 245 -7.82 14.74 2.67
C LEU A 245 -7.51 15.32 4.06
N LEU A 246 -8.37 16.19 4.59
CA LEU A 246 -8.23 16.73 5.94
C LEU A 246 -8.49 15.64 7.00
N GLU A 247 -9.36 14.69 6.70
CA GLU A 247 -9.58 13.52 7.54
C GLU A 247 -8.37 12.57 7.50
N VAL A 248 -7.83 12.28 6.31
CA VAL A 248 -6.60 11.50 6.16
C VAL A 248 -5.43 12.12 6.93
N ALA A 249 -5.27 13.44 6.87
CA ALA A 249 -4.21 14.12 7.62
C ALA A 249 -4.41 14.00 9.14
N ARG A 250 -5.65 13.94 9.62
CA ARG A 250 -5.95 13.68 11.05
C ARG A 250 -5.66 12.23 11.42
N ASP A 251 -5.97 11.28 10.54
CA ASP A 251 -5.70 9.86 10.75
C ASP A 251 -4.20 9.55 10.77
N VAL A 252 -3.41 10.12 9.86
CA VAL A 252 -1.94 9.95 9.89
C VAL A 252 -1.38 10.48 11.22
N ARG A 253 -1.85 11.65 11.68
CA ARG A 253 -1.43 12.18 13.00
C ARG A 253 -1.91 11.32 14.17
N SER A 254 -3.06 10.63 14.06
CA SER A 254 -3.51 9.72 15.13
C SER A 254 -2.64 8.48 15.23
N GLU A 255 -2.14 8.00 14.10
CA GLU A 255 -1.23 6.87 14.05
C GLU A 255 0.18 7.23 14.54
N GLU A 256 0.68 8.44 14.24
CA GLU A 256 1.91 8.97 14.84
C GLU A 256 1.80 9.00 16.37
N ARG A 257 0.66 9.47 16.91
CA ARG A 257 0.43 9.46 18.37
C ARG A 257 0.51 8.07 18.98
N ILE A 258 0.07 7.01 18.27
CA ILE A 258 0.18 5.64 18.78
C ILE A 258 1.65 5.26 18.99
N TRP A 259 2.57 5.66 18.12
CA TRP A 259 3.99 5.39 18.30
C TRP A 259 4.59 6.20 19.46
N ASP A 260 4.33 7.51 19.49
CA ASP A 260 4.89 8.41 20.52
C ASP A 260 4.37 8.10 21.93
N ASP A 261 3.08 7.77 22.04
CA ASP A 261 2.46 7.37 23.30
C ASP A 261 3.06 6.05 23.82
N LEU A 262 3.43 5.12 22.93
CA LEU A 262 4.10 3.88 23.33
C LEU A 262 5.48 4.16 23.92
N GLY A 263 6.32 4.93 23.21
CA GLY A 263 7.64 5.29 23.72
C GLY A 263 7.56 6.03 25.06
N THR A 264 6.56 6.91 25.20
CA THR A 264 6.31 7.65 26.44
C THR A 264 5.86 6.74 27.59
N VAL A 265 4.94 5.79 27.37
CA VAL A 265 4.50 4.86 28.43
C VAL A 265 5.65 3.94 28.85
N VAL A 266 6.47 3.47 27.90
CA VAL A 266 7.65 2.64 28.18
C VAL A 266 8.68 3.43 28.99
N LYS A 267 8.98 4.67 28.60
CA LYS A 267 9.92 5.54 29.33
C LYS A 267 9.45 5.85 30.75
N ARG A 268 8.15 6.16 30.94
CA ARG A 268 7.57 6.40 32.28
C ARG A 268 7.56 5.17 33.17
N ALA A 269 7.47 3.99 32.57
CA ALA A 269 7.55 2.72 33.27
C ALA A 269 9.00 2.29 33.60
N GLY A 270 9.97 3.21 33.58
CA GLY A 270 11.37 2.88 33.87
C GLY A 270 12.16 2.31 32.68
N GLY A 271 11.60 2.38 31.48
CA GLY A 271 12.26 2.00 30.22
C GLY A 271 12.01 0.55 29.80
N ALA A 272 12.55 0.20 28.63
CA ALA A 272 12.36 -1.12 28.04
C ALA A 272 12.94 -2.26 28.91
N ASP A 273 14.05 -2.02 29.61
CA ASP A 273 14.69 -3.03 30.47
C ASP A 273 13.80 -3.41 31.65
N ALA A 274 13.18 -2.42 32.31
CA ALA A 274 12.24 -2.64 33.41
C ALA A 274 11.04 -3.50 32.98
N ILE A 275 10.48 -3.23 31.81
CA ILE A 275 9.34 -4.01 31.28
C ILE A 275 9.75 -5.45 30.93
N ARG A 276 10.97 -5.67 30.40
CA ARG A 276 11.46 -7.03 30.10
C ARG A 276 11.63 -7.90 31.35
N GLU A 277 11.90 -7.31 32.51
CA GLU A 277 12.00 -8.04 33.78
C GLU A 277 10.66 -8.64 34.23
N CYS A 278 9.53 -8.21 33.65
CA CYS A 278 8.23 -8.80 33.94
C CYS A 278 8.04 -10.24 33.38
N ARG A 279 9.04 -10.81 32.71
CA ARG A 279 9.11 -12.18 32.14
C ARG A 279 8.19 -12.46 30.94
N GLY A 280 6.90 -12.12 31.01
CA GLY A 280 5.96 -12.22 29.88
C GLY A 280 5.68 -10.87 29.23
N LEU A 281 5.54 -10.84 27.89
CA LEU A 281 5.19 -9.64 27.13
C LEU A 281 4.00 -9.92 26.22
N TYR A 282 2.96 -9.09 26.30
CA TYR A 282 1.76 -9.27 25.49
C TYR A 282 1.25 -7.97 24.89
N THR A 283 0.70 -8.05 23.68
CA THR A 283 0.03 -6.93 23.02
C THR A 283 -1.00 -7.42 21.99
N ALA A 284 -1.67 -6.48 21.30
CA ALA A 284 -2.65 -6.81 20.27
C ALA A 284 -1.95 -7.36 19.00
N PRO A 285 -2.60 -8.25 18.23
CA PRO A 285 -1.99 -8.89 17.06
C PRO A 285 -1.29 -7.94 16.08
N PHE A 286 -1.88 -6.78 15.79
CA PHE A 286 -1.35 -5.80 14.85
C PHE A 286 -0.34 -4.80 15.43
N LEU A 287 -0.06 -4.89 16.74
CA LEU A 287 0.88 -4.02 17.45
C LEU A 287 2.14 -4.76 17.90
N THR A 288 2.23 -6.06 17.62
CA THR A 288 3.33 -6.95 18.04
C THR A 288 4.70 -6.41 17.60
N GLN A 289 4.83 -6.01 16.34
CA GLN A 289 6.08 -5.51 15.76
C GLN A 289 6.49 -4.17 16.38
N LEU A 290 5.52 -3.29 16.59
CA LEU A 290 5.73 -1.99 17.23
C LEU A 290 6.25 -2.15 18.66
N VAL A 291 5.58 -2.98 19.47
CA VAL A 291 6.02 -3.29 20.84
C VAL A 291 7.38 -3.99 20.86
N ALA A 292 7.59 -4.96 19.97
CA ALA A 292 8.86 -5.68 19.88
C ALA A 292 10.04 -4.75 19.54
N TYR A 293 9.82 -3.81 18.63
CA TYR A 293 10.80 -2.79 18.25
C TYR A 293 11.12 -1.87 19.43
N GLU A 294 10.11 -1.27 20.07
CA GLU A 294 10.29 -0.36 21.20
C GLU A 294 10.99 -1.05 22.38
N LEU A 295 10.57 -2.28 22.66
CA LEU A 295 11.17 -3.09 23.71
C LEU A 295 12.46 -3.79 23.24
N ARG A 296 12.97 -3.60 22.03
CA ARG A 296 14.16 -4.27 21.47
C ARG A 296 14.21 -5.78 21.77
N VAL A 297 13.11 -6.47 21.52
CA VAL A 297 13.01 -7.93 21.64
C VAL A 297 12.60 -8.55 20.30
N PRO A 298 12.96 -9.82 20.03
CA PRO A 298 12.38 -10.54 18.90
C PRO A 298 10.85 -10.57 18.99
N SER A 299 10.15 -10.34 17.87
CA SER A 299 8.69 -10.28 17.82
C SER A 299 8.01 -11.56 18.33
N ILE A 300 8.66 -12.72 18.18
CA ILE A 300 8.18 -14.00 18.71
C ILE A 300 8.08 -14.04 20.24
N ARG A 301 8.78 -13.15 20.96
CA ARG A 301 8.66 -13.03 22.42
C ARG A 301 7.44 -12.23 22.88
N VAL A 302 6.72 -11.59 21.96
CA VAL A 302 5.52 -10.81 22.25
C VAL A 302 4.29 -11.64 21.92
N GLY A 303 3.58 -12.10 22.95
CA GLY A 303 2.39 -12.94 22.82
C GLY A 303 1.12 -12.16 22.51
N ILE A 304 0.14 -12.82 21.89
CA ILE A 304 -1.11 -12.18 21.42
C ILE A 304 -2.41 -12.89 21.88
N ARG A 305 -2.32 -14.07 22.52
CA ARG A 305 -3.50 -14.92 22.81
C ARG A 305 -3.86 -15.05 24.29
N ARG A 306 -2.98 -15.63 25.10
CA ARG A 306 -3.19 -15.87 26.55
C ARG A 306 -2.15 -15.11 27.34
N THR A 307 -2.60 -14.19 28.19
CA THR A 307 -1.74 -13.38 29.05
C THR A 307 -1.49 -14.14 30.35
N ILE A 308 -0.31 -14.76 30.49
CA ILE A 308 0.05 -15.61 31.64
C ILE A 308 0.95 -14.81 32.58
N PRO A 309 0.61 -14.64 33.87
CA PRO A 309 1.46 -13.94 34.83
C PRO A 309 2.66 -14.79 35.34
N PRO A 310 3.75 -14.18 35.82
CA PRO A 310 4.03 -12.73 35.81
C PRO A 310 4.33 -12.23 34.40
N ALA A 311 3.81 -11.04 34.06
CA ALA A 311 3.93 -10.46 32.73
C ALA A 311 3.58 -8.97 32.70
N ALA A 312 3.95 -8.32 31.60
CA ALA A 312 3.48 -7.01 31.18
C ALA A 312 2.59 -7.13 29.93
N ILE A 313 1.46 -6.43 29.93
CA ILE A 313 0.56 -6.26 28.79
C ILE A 313 0.62 -4.79 28.38
N LEU A 314 1.09 -4.55 27.16
CA LEU A 314 0.96 -3.26 26.50
C LEU A 314 -0.34 -3.28 25.71
N GLN A 315 -1.41 -2.77 26.32
CA GLN A 315 -2.69 -2.59 25.68
C GLN A 315 -2.65 -1.35 24.80
N GLY A 316 -2.89 -1.52 23.51
CA GLY A 316 -2.96 -0.42 22.54
C GLY A 316 -4.25 -0.47 21.72
N ARG A 317 -4.58 0.63 21.08
CA ARG A 317 -5.65 0.74 20.07
C ARG A 317 -5.03 0.95 18.70
N THR A 318 -5.67 0.42 17.65
CA THR A 318 -5.21 0.59 16.26
C THR A 318 -5.81 1.81 15.57
N SER A 319 -6.77 2.49 16.22
CA SER A 319 -7.36 3.77 15.81
C SER A 319 -8.03 4.42 17.03
N ASP A 320 -8.40 5.70 16.94
CA ASP A 320 -9.00 6.45 18.05
C ASP A 320 -10.30 5.82 18.58
N VAL A 321 -11.07 5.17 17.70
CA VAL A 321 -12.35 4.49 18.01
C VAL A 321 -12.22 3.00 18.30
N ALA A 322 -11.04 2.40 18.09
CA ALA A 322 -10.81 1.00 18.36
C ALA A 322 -10.70 0.70 19.87
N PRO A 323 -11.17 -0.46 20.33
CA PRO A 323 -11.00 -0.86 21.72
C PRO A 323 -9.52 -1.10 22.04
N LEU A 324 -9.15 -0.91 23.31
CA LEU A 324 -7.83 -1.29 23.81
C LEU A 324 -7.72 -2.81 23.89
N LEU A 325 -6.69 -3.36 23.24
CA LEU A 325 -6.42 -4.79 23.17
C LEU A 325 -4.95 -5.09 23.51
N PRO A 326 -4.63 -6.29 24.03
CA PRO A 326 -5.54 -7.41 24.29
C PRO A 326 -6.23 -7.24 25.64
N LYS A 327 -7.43 -7.78 25.81
CA LYS A 327 -8.03 -7.88 27.15
C LYS A 327 -7.24 -8.88 28.00
N PRO A 328 -6.92 -8.57 29.26
CA PRO A 328 -6.18 -9.47 30.13
C PRO A 328 -7.02 -10.72 30.39
N THR A 329 -6.46 -11.91 30.18
CA THR A 329 -7.15 -13.18 30.46
C THR A 329 -7.08 -13.60 31.93
N ASP A 330 -6.29 -12.91 32.74
CA ASP A 330 -6.11 -13.17 34.17
C ASP A 330 -6.50 -11.92 34.99
N PRO A 331 -7.31 -12.06 36.06
CA PRO A 331 -7.77 -10.91 36.86
C PRO A 331 -6.69 -10.29 37.74
N ARG A 332 -5.46 -10.83 37.79
CA ARG A 332 -4.35 -10.27 38.58
C ARG A 332 -3.70 -9.04 37.93
N PHE A 333 -3.84 -8.85 36.62
CA PHE A 333 -3.27 -7.69 35.94
C PHE A 333 -3.84 -6.38 36.49
N ARG A 334 -2.97 -5.40 36.71
CA ARG A 334 -3.30 -4.08 37.25
C ARG A 334 -2.67 -2.99 36.40
N LEU A 335 -3.30 -1.82 36.37
CA LEU A 335 -2.77 -0.66 35.65
C LEU A 335 -1.52 -0.10 36.33
N ALA A 336 -0.38 -0.21 35.66
CA ALA A 336 0.89 0.36 36.09
C ALA A 336 1.21 1.70 35.42
N GLY A 337 0.56 1.99 34.29
CA GLY A 337 0.70 3.27 33.62
C GLY A 337 -0.23 3.40 32.44
N SER A 338 -0.48 4.64 32.02
CA SER A 338 -1.24 4.94 30.82
C SER A 338 -0.72 6.20 30.16
N GLN A 339 -0.79 6.22 28.83
CA GLN A 339 -0.47 7.39 28.04
C GLN A 339 -1.28 7.32 26.75
N GLY A 340 -2.20 8.28 26.57
CA GLY A 340 -3.05 8.41 25.38
C GLY A 340 -3.63 7.08 24.90
N SER A 341 -3.13 6.59 23.79
CA SER A 341 -3.59 5.36 23.12
C SER A 341 -3.14 4.04 23.80
N TRP A 342 -2.32 4.11 24.85
CA TRP A 342 -1.71 2.95 25.50
C TRP A 342 -1.99 2.84 27.00
N ARG A 343 -2.08 1.60 27.46
CA ARG A 343 -2.05 1.22 28.87
C ARG A 343 -1.05 0.12 29.10
N LEU A 344 -0.28 0.25 30.17
CA LEU A 344 0.60 -0.79 30.68
C LEU A 344 -0.10 -1.48 31.84
N LEU A 345 -0.38 -2.76 31.68
CA LEU A 345 -0.84 -3.64 32.76
C LEU A 345 0.27 -4.56 33.17
N THR A 346 0.44 -4.80 34.46
CA THR A 346 1.51 -5.66 34.98
C THR A 346 1.01 -6.62 36.05
N VAL A 347 1.69 -7.75 36.15
CA VAL A 347 1.78 -8.58 37.34
C VAL A 347 3.27 -8.81 37.56
N ALA A 348 3.84 -8.15 38.57
CA ALA A 348 5.25 -8.26 38.87
C ALA A 348 5.61 -9.69 39.33
N PRO A 349 6.80 -10.21 38.97
CA PRO A 349 7.30 -11.45 39.54
C PRO A 349 7.59 -11.29 41.04
N GLU A 350 7.55 -12.39 41.79
CA GLU A 350 7.96 -12.39 43.20
C GLU A 350 9.47 -12.17 43.32
N GLY A 351 9.88 -11.28 44.25
CA GLY A 351 11.29 -10.94 44.52
C GLY A 351 11.68 -9.51 44.10
N PRO A 352 12.93 -9.10 44.37
CA PRO A 352 13.43 -7.79 43.96
C PRO A 352 13.54 -7.72 42.44
N GLY A 353 12.94 -6.69 41.85
CA GLY A 353 12.98 -6.47 40.40
C GLY A 353 12.53 -5.07 40.04
N ARG A 354 12.82 -4.66 38.80
CA ARG A 354 12.44 -3.37 38.21
C ARG A 354 11.15 -3.46 37.40
N CYS A 355 10.48 -4.62 37.38
CA CYS A 355 9.17 -4.74 36.75
C CYS A 355 8.21 -3.69 37.33
N PRO A 356 7.58 -2.84 36.50
CA PRO A 356 6.71 -1.77 36.97
C PRO A 356 5.56 -2.33 37.80
N ALA A 357 5.52 -1.98 39.08
CA ALA A 357 4.45 -2.39 39.97
C ALA A 357 3.28 -1.42 39.80
N ALA A 358 2.08 -1.97 39.58
CA ALA A 358 0.87 -1.19 39.72
C ALA A 358 0.65 -0.80 41.19
N ASP A 359 0.06 0.37 41.41
CA ASP A 359 -0.39 0.77 42.74
C ASP A 359 -1.39 -0.25 43.30
N ARG A 360 -1.40 -0.46 44.62
CA ARG A 360 -2.31 -1.41 45.28
C ARG A 360 -3.78 -1.05 45.03
N ASP A 361 -4.07 0.23 44.86
CA ASP A 361 -5.40 0.79 44.60
C ASP A 361 -5.69 0.97 43.10
N ALA A 362 -4.79 0.52 42.22
CA ALA A 362 -4.97 0.67 40.77
C ALA A 362 -6.20 -0.11 40.27
N PRO A 363 -6.98 0.46 39.33
CA PRO A 363 -8.22 -0.15 38.86
C PRO A 363 -7.97 -1.52 38.23
N ARG A 364 -8.80 -2.50 38.63
CA ARG A 364 -8.83 -3.82 37.99
C ARG A 364 -9.52 -3.71 36.65
N ILE A 365 -8.84 -4.08 35.57
CA ILE A 365 -9.48 -4.19 34.25
C ILE A 365 -10.15 -5.55 34.20
N LYS A 366 -11.48 -5.56 34.00
CA LYS A 366 -12.23 -6.80 33.83
C LYS A 366 -11.70 -7.56 32.59
N PRO A 367 -11.54 -8.90 32.68
CA PRO A 367 -11.19 -9.74 31.55
C PRO A 367 -12.10 -9.55 30.33
#